data_AF-A0A8T7F5V9-F1
#
_entry.id   AF-A0A8T7F5V9-F1
#
_cell.length_a   1.000
_cell.length_b   1.000
_cell.length_c   1.000
_cell.angle_alpha   90.00
_cell.angle_beta   90.00
_cell.angle_gamma   90.00
#
_symmetry.space_group_name_H-M   'P 1'
#
loop_
_entity.id
_entity.type
_entity.pdbx_description
1 polymer ?
#
loop_
_entity_poly.entity_id
_entity_poly.type
_entity_poly.pdbx_seq_one_letter_code
_entity_poly.pdbx_strand_id
1 'polypeptide(L)'
;MRDFQLLAPSEEGEEPFPYRRVWRPLTIELGLLAAAVLFILFTTRLGIIGDSYSRSLSGGLALLPIAGYWFFSIRRERLAPEPRQGLTAILFLSMVMANGIAVPAISEIFTPERWLPGAGFFNRILGYAFTVGILSEFIKYAVVRYTLWPSRFRIRLDGIAYSTAAALGFATVLNLRLVFYDELTLSSAAINILTNVYIHIAIGAVIGYFLGELAIGNPSAVWLPTGLVVAAMLSGIHFAFRGIAISSGLGSRAIGGLFLVIGITAAILGILSFIIESADARMADKLGVRRIR
;
A
#
# COMPACT_ATOMS: atom_id res chain seq x y z
N MET A 1 -45.52 -19.90 -45.51
CA MET A 1 -44.84 -18.75 -44.89
C MET A 1 -43.68 -19.30 -44.08
N ARG A 2 -42.44 -19.00 -44.46
CA ARG A 2 -41.24 -19.41 -43.71
C ARG A 2 -40.91 -18.25 -42.79
N ASP A 3 -41.06 -18.47 -41.49
CA ASP A 3 -40.60 -17.51 -40.48
C ASP A 3 -39.08 -17.50 -40.49
N PHE A 4 -38.51 -16.46 -41.09
CA PHE A 4 -37.14 -16.07 -40.84
C PHE A 4 -37.11 -15.42 -39.44
N GLN A 5 -37.03 -16.25 -38.40
CA GLN A 5 -36.50 -15.79 -37.13
C GLN A 5 -35.06 -15.34 -37.39
N LEU A 6 -34.91 -14.03 -37.54
CA LEU A 6 -33.63 -13.34 -37.52
C LEU A 6 -32.88 -13.83 -36.27
N LEU A 7 -31.76 -14.51 -36.50
CA LEU A 7 -30.71 -14.67 -35.50
C LEU A 7 -30.16 -13.27 -35.22
N ALA A 8 -30.87 -12.50 -34.39
CA ALA A 8 -30.22 -11.43 -33.64
C ALA A 8 -29.07 -12.10 -32.90
N PRO A 9 -27.83 -11.56 -32.95
CA PRO A 9 -26.81 -12.00 -32.01
C PRO A 9 -27.45 -11.84 -30.64
N SER A 10 -27.53 -12.91 -29.86
CA SER A 10 -27.83 -12.75 -28.44
C SER A 10 -26.91 -11.65 -27.96
N GLU A 11 -27.47 -10.57 -27.43
CA GLU A 11 -26.71 -9.68 -26.56
C GLU A 11 -26.20 -10.62 -25.47
N GLU A 12 -24.97 -11.13 -25.65
CA GLU A 12 -24.18 -11.74 -24.59
C GLU A 12 -24.05 -10.62 -23.58
N GLY A 13 -25.04 -10.53 -22.69
CA GLY A 13 -25.09 -9.52 -21.64
C GLY A 13 -23.77 -9.60 -20.94
N GLU A 14 -23.05 -8.46 -20.91
CA GLU A 14 -21.74 -8.33 -20.29
C GLU A 14 -21.74 -9.11 -18.98
N GLU A 15 -21.12 -10.29 -18.94
CA GLU A 15 -21.06 -11.07 -17.71
C GLU A 15 -20.34 -10.19 -16.69
N PRO A 16 -21.02 -9.78 -15.60
CA PRO A 16 -20.44 -8.81 -14.69
C PRO A 16 -19.18 -9.39 -14.09
N PHE A 17 -18.05 -8.67 -14.27
CA PHE A 17 -16.74 -9.08 -13.75
C PHE A 17 -16.89 -9.53 -12.28
N PRO A 18 -16.72 -10.85 -11.98
CA PRO A 18 -17.22 -11.43 -10.73
C PRO A 18 -16.44 -10.96 -9.49
N TYR A 19 -15.31 -10.29 -9.73
CA TYR A 19 -14.39 -9.78 -8.73
C TYR A 19 -14.58 -8.28 -8.49
N ARG A 20 -14.40 -7.85 -7.24
CA ARG A 20 -14.40 -6.43 -6.90
C ARG A 20 -13.15 -5.73 -7.43
N ARG A 21 -13.34 -4.56 -8.06
CA ARG A 21 -12.26 -3.64 -8.48
C ARG A 21 -11.47 -3.12 -7.28
N VAL A 22 -10.14 -3.10 -7.39
CA VAL A 22 -9.23 -2.73 -6.28
C VAL A 22 -8.85 -1.25 -6.30
N TRP A 23 -8.66 -0.65 -7.47
CA TRP A 23 -8.12 0.71 -7.59
C TRP A 23 -9.06 1.79 -7.04
N ARG A 24 -10.33 1.78 -7.44
CA ARG A 24 -11.32 2.79 -7.00
C ARG A 24 -11.44 2.90 -5.47
N PRO A 25 -11.67 1.80 -4.71
CA PRO A 25 -11.77 1.90 -3.26
C PRO A 25 -10.44 2.31 -2.61
N LEU A 26 -9.30 1.82 -3.11
CA LEU A 26 -7.99 2.24 -2.62
C LEU A 26 -7.77 3.74 -2.77
N THR A 27 -8.10 4.31 -3.93
CA THR A 27 -8.00 5.77 -4.17
C THR A 27 -8.93 6.56 -3.23
N ILE A 28 -10.14 6.07 -2.97
CA ILE A 28 -11.08 6.71 -2.03
C ILE A 28 -10.50 6.68 -0.61
N GLU A 29 -10.00 5.53 -0.15
CA GLU A 29 -9.46 5.37 1.20
C GLU A 29 -8.24 6.27 1.43
N LEU A 30 -7.30 6.30 0.47
CA LEU A 30 -6.16 7.21 0.50
C LEU A 30 -6.62 8.67 0.50
N GLY A 31 -7.55 9.04 -0.40
CA GLY A 31 -8.10 10.40 -0.49
C GLY A 31 -8.78 10.86 0.80
N LEU A 32 -9.54 9.98 1.46
CA LEU A 32 -10.18 10.27 2.75
C LEU A 32 -9.15 10.48 3.87
N LEU A 33 -8.07 9.67 3.90
CA LEU A 33 -6.98 9.87 4.85
C LEU A 33 -6.27 11.20 4.61
N ALA A 34 -5.97 11.54 3.36
CA ALA A 34 -5.38 12.85 3.01
C ALA A 34 -6.30 14.00 3.40
N ALA A 35 -7.60 13.91 3.11
CA ALA A 35 -8.57 14.94 3.49
C ALA A 35 -8.63 15.11 5.02
N ALA A 36 -8.64 14.01 5.79
CA ALA A 36 -8.63 14.07 7.25
C ALA A 36 -7.37 14.74 7.80
N VAL A 37 -6.19 14.42 7.26
CA VAL A 37 -4.93 15.05 7.68
C VAL A 37 -4.90 16.53 7.29
N LEU A 38 -5.30 16.89 6.07
CA LEU A 38 -5.37 18.29 5.64
C LEU A 38 -6.35 19.09 6.50
N PHE A 39 -7.48 18.50 6.89
CA PHE A 39 -8.43 19.12 7.81
C PHE A 39 -7.82 19.40 9.18
N ILE A 40 -7.06 18.45 9.75
CA ILE A 40 -6.33 18.66 11.01
C ILE A 40 -5.30 19.77 10.88
N LEU A 41 -4.49 19.76 9.81
CA LEU A 41 -3.48 20.79 9.57
C LEU A 41 -4.13 22.18 9.40
N PHE A 42 -5.26 22.24 8.71
CA PHE A 42 -5.99 23.49 8.51
C PHE A 42 -6.57 24.04 9.82
N THR A 43 -7.25 23.20 10.60
CA THR A 43 -7.90 23.60 11.86
C THR A 43 -6.90 23.96 12.96
N THR A 44 -5.77 23.25 13.03
CA THR A 44 -4.65 23.61 13.93
C THR A 44 -3.99 24.91 13.52
N ARG A 45 -3.80 25.15 12.21
CA ARG A 45 -3.26 26.42 11.68
C ARG A 45 -4.15 27.62 12.00
N LEU A 46 -5.47 27.42 12.07
CA LEU A 46 -6.45 28.44 12.47
C LEU A 46 -6.59 28.59 14.00
N GLY A 47 -5.92 27.75 14.79
CA GLY A 47 -6.07 27.75 16.26
C GLY A 47 -7.41 27.20 16.77
N ILE A 48 -8.19 26.52 15.92
CA ILE A 48 -9.48 25.91 16.29
C ILE A 48 -9.23 24.66 17.15
N ILE A 49 -8.24 23.85 16.76
CA ILE A 49 -7.77 22.69 17.51
C ILE A 49 -6.36 23.00 18.01
N GLY A 50 -6.09 22.77 19.30
CA GLY A 50 -4.74 22.94 19.84
C GLY A 50 -3.76 21.94 19.24
N ASP A 51 -2.61 22.41 18.74
CA ASP A 51 -1.54 21.56 18.22
C ASP A 51 -0.64 20.99 19.33
N SER A 52 -1.25 20.64 20.45
CA SER A 52 -0.57 20.00 21.57
C SER A 52 -0.54 18.48 21.36
N TYR A 53 0.41 17.81 22.02
CA TYR A 53 0.39 16.36 22.11
C TYR A 53 -0.95 15.87 22.70
N SER A 54 -1.61 14.97 21.98
CA SER A 54 -2.82 14.29 22.46
C SER A 54 -2.77 12.83 22.06
N ARG A 55 -2.53 11.97 23.06
CA ARG A 55 -2.43 10.52 22.88
C ARG A 55 -3.71 9.93 22.30
N SER A 56 -4.87 10.35 22.81
CA SER A 56 -6.17 9.80 22.39
C SER A 56 -6.51 10.18 20.95
N LEU A 57 -6.35 11.47 20.58
CA LEU A 57 -6.63 11.93 19.22
C LEU A 57 -5.67 11.28 18.21
N SER A 58 -4.36 11.30 18.52
CA SER A 58 -3.35 10.69 17.67
C SER A 58 -3.55 9.18 17.53
N GLY A 59 -3.97 8.50 18.61
CA GLY A 59 -4.27 7.06 18.59
C GLY A 59 -5.49 6.74 17.71
N GLY A 60 -6.53 7.56 17.79
CA GLY A 60 -7.68 7.49 16.88
C GLY A 60 -7.26 7.67 15.42
N LEU A 61 -6.38 8.64 15.14
CA LEU A 61 -5.85 8.85 13.78
C LEU A 61 -5.00 7.68 13.28
N ALA A 62 -4.22 7.04 14.14
CA ALA A 62 -3.43 5.86 13.77
C ALA A 62 -4.31 4.66 13.38
N LEU A 63 -5.52 4.57 13.94
CA LEU A 63 -6.51 3.53 13.63
C LEU A 63 -7.49 3.91 12.50
N LEU A 64 -7.54 5.17 12.10
CA LEU A 64 -8.42 5.63 11.01
C LEU A 64 -8.19 4.89 9.67
N PRO A 65 -6.94 4.61 9.23
CA PRO A 65 -6.69 3.91 7.97
C PRO A 65 -7.27 2.48 7.96
N ILE A 66 -7.06 1.72 9.04
CA ILE A 66 -7.57 0.34 9.16
C ILE A 66 -9.09 0.30 9.28
N ALA A 67 -9.69 1.26 10.00
CA ALA A 67 -11.14 1.42 10.06
C ALA A 67 -11.74 1.74 8.68
N GLY A 68 -11.12 2.67 7.95
CA GLY A 68 -11.49 3.03 6.58
C GLY A 68 -11.42 1.82 5.64
N TYR A 69 -10.31 1.08 5.65
CA TYR A 69 -10.14 -0.12 4.84
C TYR A 69 -11.16 -1.22 5.19
N TRP A 70 -11.47 -1.39 6.48
CA TRP A 70 -12.50 -2.35 6.88
C TRP A 70 -13.87 -1.96 6.30
N PHE A 71 -14.24 -0.68 6.37
CA PHE A 71 -15.54 -0.18 5.93
C PHE A 71 -15.68 -0.15 4.40
N PHE A 72 -14.70 0.42 3.70
CA PHE A 72 -14.75 0.63 2.26
C PHE A 72 -14.30 -0.60 1.46
N SER A 73 -13.37 -1.39 1.99
CA SER A 73 -12.83 -2.57 1.32
C SER A 73 -13.37 -3.89 1.86
N ILE A 74 -13.07 -4.29 3.10
CA ILE A 74 -13.42 -5.63 3.59
C ILE A 74 -14.94 -5.86 3.60
N ARG A 75 -15.72 -4.90 4.12
CA ARG A 75 -17.19 -5.03 4.17
C ARG A 75 -17.81 -5.11 2.78
N ARG A 76 -17.30 -4.33 1.83
CA ARG A 76 -17.80 -4.34 0.44
C ARG A 76 -17.33 -5.54 -0.35
N GLU A 77 -16.15 -6.08 -0.06
CA GLU A 77 -15.64 -7.31 -0.68
C GLU A 77 -16.58 -8.48 -0.42
N ARG A 78 -17.16 -8.57 0.79
CA ARG A 78 -18.14 -9.61 1.16
C ARG A 78 -19.42 -9.59 0.33
N LEU A 79 -19.69 -8.50 -0.37
CA LEU A 79 -20.87 -8.35 -1.24
C LEU A 79 -20.57 -8.71 -2.71
N ALA A 80 -19.31 -8.96 -3.06
CA ALA A 80 -18.96 -9.42 -4.41
C ALA A 80 -19.47 -10.86 -4.62
N PRO A 81 -19.82 -11.24 -5.86
CA PRO A 81 -20.18 -12.62 -6.19
C PRO A 81 -19.10 -13.61 -5.74
N GLU A 82 -17.84 -13.25 -5.95
CA GLU A 82 -16.68 -14.07 -5.64
C GLU A 82 -15.69 -13.36 -4.69
N PRO A 83 -15.99 -13.27 -3.38
CA PRO A 83 -15.21 -12.48 -2.45
C PRO A 83 -13.79 -13.04 -2.24
N ARG A 84 -12.79 -12.15 -2.19
CA ARG A 84 -11.43 -12.52 -1.76
C ARG A 84 -11.43 -12.92 -0.29
N GLN A 85 -11.06 -14.16 -0.01
CA GLN A 85 -10.93 -14.67 1.35
C GLN A 85 -9.58 -14.28 1.95
N GLY A 86 -9.49 -14.16 3.29
CA GLY A 86 -8.22 -13.98 4.00
C GLY A 86 -7.69 -12.54 4.14
N LEU A 87 -8.38 -11.52 3.60
CA LEU A 87 -7.95 -10.11 3.72
C LEU A 87 -7.73 -9.66 5.17
N THR A 88 -8.67 -9.99 6.07
CA THR A 88 -8.56 -9.67 7.49
C THR A 88 -7.42 -10.44 8.17
N ALA A 89 -7.27 -11.73 7.84
CA ALA A 89 -6.23 -12.58 8.42
C ALA A 89 -4.82 -12.08 8.06
N ILE A 90 -4.59 -11.75 6.78
CA ILE A 90 -3.31 -11.17 6.33
C ILE A 90 -3.04 -9.83 7.00
N LEU A 91 -4.06 -8.98 7.13
CA LEU A 91 -3.90 -7.68 7.78
C LEU A 91 -3.39 -7.85 9.22
N PHE A 92 -4.02 -8.72 10.01
CA PHE A 92 -3.61 -8.96 11.40
C PHE A 92 -2.29 -9.71 11.50
N LEU A 93 -2.05 -10.69 10.63
CA LEU A 93 -0.78 -11.41 10.60
C LEU A 93 0.37 -10.46 10.27
N SER A 94 0.17 -9.52 9.35
CA SER A 94 1.15 -8.48 9.04
C SER A 94 1.42 -7.57 10.25
N MET A 95 0.39 -7.21 11.03
CA MET A 95 0.59 -6.49 12.30
C MET A 95 1.47 -7.29 13.28
N VAL A 96 1.16 -8.57 13.47
CA VAL A 96 1.93 -9.44 14.37
C VAL A 96 3.39 -9.53 13.91
N MET A 97 3.64 -9.74 12.62
CA MET A 97 5.00 -9.85 12.07
C MET A 97 5.74 -8.50 12.10
N ALA A 98 5.05 -7.39 11.86
CA ALA A 98 5.63 -6.06 11.97
C ALA A 98 6.09 -5.79 13.41
N ASN A 99 5.24 -6.04 14.41
CA ASN A 99 5.57 -5.76 15.80
C ASN A 99 6.58 -6.77 16.38
N GLY A 100 6.44 -8.06 16.04
CA GLY A 100 7.24 -9.13 16.62
C GLY A 100 8.61 -9.33 15.97
N ILE A 101 8.77 -8.95 14.70
CA ILE A 101 10.01 -9.18 13.95
C ILE A 101 10.55 -7.88 13.38
N ALA A 102 9.76 -7.16 12.58
CA ALA A 102 10.28 -6.02 11.82
C ALA A 102 10.80 -4.92 12.75
N VAL A 103 9.99 -4.52 13.73
CA VAL A 103 10.33 -3.44 14.65
C VAL A 103 11.59 -3.77 15.46
N PRO A 104 11.67 -4.90 16.22
CA PRO A 104 12.88 -5.23 16.97
C PRO A 104 14.13 -5.34 16.09
N ALA A 105 14.02 -5.99 14.93
CA ALA A 105 15.17 -6.14 14.03
C ALA A 105 15.66 -4.79 13.51
N ILE A 106 14.76 -3.85 13.17
CA ILE A 106 15.14 -2.51 12.72
C ILE A 106 15.70 -1.68 13.88
N SER A 107 15.04 -1.66 15.03
CA SER A 107 15.38 -0.74 16.13
C SER A 107 16.54 -1.21 17.01
N GLU A 108 16.82 -2.51 17.08
CA GLU A 108 17.80 -3.08 18.00
C GLU A 108 18.99 -3.73 17.28
N ILE A 109 18.77 -4.34 16.10
CA ILE A 109 19.82 -5.05 15.35
C ILE A 109 20.44 -4.13 14.29
N PHE A 110 19.64 -3.68 13.32
CA PHE A 110 20.16 -2.88 12.20
C PHE A 110 20.46 -1.43 12.58
N THR A 111 19.64 -0.86 13.47
CA THR A 111 19.78 0.50 14.02
C THR A 111 20.11 1.60 12.98
N PRO A 112 19.43 1.64 11.81
CA PRO A 112 19.80 2.54 10.71
C PRO A 112 19.83 4.02 11.13
N GLU A 113 18.93 4.42 12.04
CA GLU A 113 18.85 5.80 12.53
C GLU A 113 20.07 6.24 13.36
N ARG A 114 20.97 5.33 13.75
CA ARG A 114 22.21 5.69 14.48
C ARG A 114 23.35 6.12 13.56
N TRP A 115 23.39 5.61 12.33
CA TRP A 115 24.57 5.73 11.46
C TRP A 115 24.25 6.23 10.05
N LEU A 116 23.00 6.18 9.60
CA LEU A 116 22.59 6.72 8.30
C LEU A 116 22.29 8.23 8.27
N PRO A 117 21.86 8.92 9.34
CA PRO A 117 21.58 10.35 9.25
C PRO A 117 22.79 11.20 8.82
N GLY A 118 24.01 10.81 9.22
CA GLY A 118 25.25 11.47 8.82
C GLY A 118 25.83 11.01 7.49
N ALA A 119 25.24 10.00 6.84
CA ALA A 119 25.74 9.45 5.60
C ALA A 119 25.31 10.30 4.37
N GLY A 120 26.11 10.25 3.31
CA GLY A 120 25.75 10.87 2.02
C GLY A 120 24.47 10.28 1.41
N PHE A 121 23.80 11.04 0.53
CA PHE A 121 22.49 10.67 -0.03
C PHE A 121 22.43 9.24 -0.61
N PHE A 122 23.40 8.85 -1.43
CA PHE A 122 23.45 7.50 -2.01
C PHE A 122 23.64 6.40 -0.95
N ASN A 123 24.49 6.64 0.05
CA ASN A 123 24.68 5.71 1.17
C ASN A 123 23.40 5.57 2.00
N ARG A 124 22.60 6.63 2.13
CA ARG A 124 21.28 6.57 2.78
C ARG A 124 20.31 5.71 1.98
N ILE A 125 20.25 5.88 0.66
CA ILE A 125 19.38 5.05 -0.19
C ILE A 125 19.73 3.58 0.01
N LEU A 126 20.99 3.20 -0.19
CA LEU A 126 21.41 1.81 -0.07
C LEU A 126 21.24 1.29 1.35
N GLY A 127 21.66 2.06 2.35
CA GLY A 127 21.56 1.68 3.75
C GLY A 127 20.13 1.43 4.21
N TYR A 128 19.19 2.35 3.93
CA TYR A 128 17.79 2.15 4.27
C TYR A 128 17.13 1.05 3.43
N ALA A 129 17.53 0.89 2.17
CA ALA A 129 17.02 -0.19 1.33
C ALA A 129 17.42 -1.57 1.87
N PHE A 130 18.68 -1.77 2.28
CA PHE A 130 19.19 -3.05 2.78
C PHE A 130 18.89 -3.32 4.25
N THR A 131 18.36 -2.35 5.00
CA THR A 131 17.97 -2.54 6.40
C THR A 131 16.46 -2.51 6.57
N VAL A 132 15.84 -1.33 6.39
CA VAL A 132 14.41 -1.13 6.60
C VAL A 132 13.60 -1.69 5.44
N GLY A 133 14.00 -1.35 4.21
CA GLY A 133 13.26 -1.66 2.99
C GLY A 133 13.13 -3.16 2.77
N ILE A 134 14.26 -3.86 2.61
CA ILE A 134 14.27 -5.29 2.31
C ILE A 134 13.55 -6.11 3.38
N LEU A 135 13.75 -5.80 4.66
CA LEU A 135 13.09 -6.50 5.75
C LEU A 135 11.58 -6.27 5.75
N SER A 136 11.14 -5.01 5.65
CA SER A 136 9.72 -4.66 5.66
C SER A 136 8.96 -5.24 4.47
N GLU A 137 9.56 -5.16 3.27
CA GLU A 137 8.95 -5.69 2.05
C GLU A 137 9.00 -7.21 2.00
N PHE A 138 10.08 -7.83 2.49
CA PHE A 138 10.15 -9.28 2.61
C PHE A 138 9.12 -9.84 3.60
N ILE A 139 8.89 -9.18 4.73
CA ILE A 139 7.87 -9.62 5.70
C ILE A 139 6.47 -9.58 5.06
N LYS A 140 6.11 -8.46 4.42
CA LYS A 140 4.80 -8.34 3.73
C LYS A 140 4.66 -9.36 2.60
N TYR A 141 5.74 -9.57 1.84
CA TYR A 141 5.83 -10.63 0.85
C TYR A 141 5.56 -12.01 1.48
N ALA A 142 6.29 -12.36 2.55
CA ALA A 142 6.21 -13.66 3.21
C ALA A 142 4.80 -13.92 3.76
N VAL A 143 4.19 -12.92 4.40
CA VAL A 143 2.81 -12.99 4.89
C VAL A 143 1.84 -13.37 3.77
N VAL A 144 1.91 -12.69 2.61
CA VAL A 144 1.02 -13.00 1.49
C VAL A 144 1.37 -14.34 0.84
N ARG A 145 2.67 -14.56 0.59
CA ARG A 145 3.21 -15.72 -0.13
C ARG A 145 2.89 -17.03 0.57
N TYR A 146 3.10 -17.10 1.89
CA TYR A 146 2.98 -18.36 2.62
C TYR A 146 1.59 -18.60 3.20
N THR A 147 0.68 -17.62 3.10
CA THR A 147 -0.68 -17.74 3.63
C THR A 147 -1.73 -17.98 2.54
N LEU A 148 -1.63 -17.27 1.41
CA LEU A 148 -2.70 -17.29 0.39
C LEU A 148 -2.23 -17.67 -1.02
N TRP A 149 -0.95 -17.50 -1.32
CA TRP A 149 -0.40 -17.84 -2.64
C TRP A 149 -0.10 -19.36 -2.72
N PRO A 150 -0.31 -20.02 -3.88
CA PRO A 150 -0.92 -19.50 -5.10
C PRO A 150 -2.45 -19.67 -5.12
N SER A 151 -3.00 -20.53 -4.28
CA SER A 151 -4.36 -21.07 -4.42
C SER A 151 -5.48 -20.03 -4.35
N ARG A 152 -5.24 -18.87 -3.75
CA ARG A 152 -6.23 -17.78 -3.64
C ARG A 152 -6.08 -16.70 -4.71
N PHE A 153 -5.07 -16.80 -5.57
CA PHE A 153 -4.83 -15.85 -6.65
C PHE A 153 -5.57 -16.33 -7.91
N ARG A 154 -6.61 -15.59 -8.31
CA ARG A 154 -7.42 -15.84 -9.50
C ARG A 154 -7.13 -14.82 -10.60
N ILE A 155 -6.88 -13.57 -10.20
CA ILE A 155 -6.49 -12.47 -11.08
C ILE A 155 -5.28 -11.72 -10.52
N ARG A 156 -4.54 -11.02 -11.37
CA ARG A 156 -3.37 -10.20 -10.95
C ARG A 156 -3.71 -9.20 -9.84
N LEU A 157 -4.92 -8.64 -9.89
CA LEU A 157 -5.43 -7.69 -8.88
C LEU A 157 -5.58 -8.30 -7.47
N ASP A 158 -5.67 -9.62 -7.33
CA ASP A 158 -5.67 -10.27 -6.00
C ASP A 158 -4.36 -10.01 -5.26
N GLY A 159 -3.25 -9.97 -6.00
CA GLY A 159 -1.94 -9.58 -5.47
C GLY A 159 -1.95 -8.18 -4.87
N ILE A 160 -2.56 -7.21 -5.56
CA ILE A 160 -2.69 -5.84 -5.07
C ILE A 160 -3.59 -5.77 -3.83
N ALA A 161 -4.73 -6.48 -3.83
CA ALA A 161 -5.64 -6.48 -2.69
C ALA A 161 -5.00 -7.07 -1.43
N TYR A 162 -4.34 -8.24 -1.56
CA TYR A 162 -3.69 -8.91 -0.43
C TYR A 162 -2.46 -8.14 0.07
N SER A 163 -1.64 -7.60 -0.82
CA SER A 163 -0.48 -6.82 -0.40
C SER A 163 -0.87 -5.46 0.20
N THR A 164 -1.97 -4.85 -0.24
CA THR A 164 -2.53 -3.64 0.39
C THR A 164 -2.99 -3.94 1.82
N ALA A 165 -3.68 -5.07 2.04
CA ALA A 165 -4.06 -5.49 3.38
C ALA A 165 -2.84 -5.71 4.30
N ALA A 166 -1.81 -6.39 3.78
CA ALA A 166 -0.55 -6.60 4.50
C ALA A 166 0.17 -5.27 4.79
N ALA A 167 0.26 -4.38 3.81
CA ALA A 167 0.88 -3.07 3.93
C ALA A 167 0.19 -2.20 4.98
N LEU A 168 -1.14 -2.20 4.99
CA LEU A 168 -1.92 -1.44 5.95
C LEU A 168 -1.72 -1.97 7.37
N GLY A 169 -1.76 -3.29 7.58
CA GLY A 169 -1.46 -3.89 8.88
C GLY A 169 -0.05 -3.53 9.37
N PHE A 170 0.94 -3.57 8.49
CA PHE A 170 2.31 -3.17 8.81
C PHE A 170 2.39 -1.69 9.22
N ALA A 171 1.79 -0.80 8.42
CA ALA A 171 1.75 0.63 8.69
C ALA A 171 0.99 0.98 9.98
N THR A 172 -0.09 0.25 10.30
CA THR A 172 -0.83 0.43 11.55
C THR A 172 0.06 0.22 12.76
N VAL A 173 0.91 -0.82 12.77
CA VAL A 173 1.85 -1.05 13.88
C VAL A 173 2.84 0.11 14.01
N LEU A 174 3.45 0.53 12.90
CA LEU A 174 4.39 1.65 12.92
C LEU A 174 3.74 2.93 13.45
N ASN A 175 2.51 3.21 13.01
CA ASN A 175 1.76 4.40 13.42
C ASN A 175 1.33 4.36 14.89
N LEU A 176 0.90 3.21 15.39
CA LEU A 176 0.58 3.06 16.81
C LEU A 176 1.83 3.28 17.66
N ARG A 177 2.96 2.67 17.28
CA ARG A 177 4.23 2.86 18.00
C ARG A 177 4.67 4.32 17.98
N LEU A 178 4.64 4.96 16.82
CA LEU A 178 4.95 6.38 16.66
C LEU A 178 4.13 7.22 17.64
N VAL A 179 2.81 7.03 17.71
CA VAL A 179 1.93 7.84 18.56
C VAL A 179 2.09 7.56 20.07
N PHE A 180 2.36 6.32 20.44
CA PHE A 180 2.44 5.93 21.85
C PHE A 180 3.83 6.12 22.47
N TYR A 181 4.88 6.04 21.67
CA TYR A 181 6.27 6.17 22.14
C TYR A 181 6.89 7.54 21.82
N ASP A 182 6.42 8.24 20.80
CA ASP A 182 6.94 9.56 20.45
C ASP A 182 5.94 10.67 20.86
N GLU A 183 6.40 11.65 21.62
CA GLU A 183 5.59 12.80 22.05
C GLU A 183 5.47 13.85 20.94
N LEU A 184 4.77 13.50 19.86
CA LEU A 184 4.58 14.35 18.68
C LEU A 184 3.38 15.29 18.81
N THR A 185 3.48 16.51 18.25
CA THR A 185 2.29 17.36 18.08
C THR A 185 1.24 16.66 17.21
N LEU A 186 -0.04 17.01 17.37
CA LEU A 186 -1.13 16.40 16.61
C LEU A 186 -0.90 16.49 15.09
N SER A 187 -0.43 17.64 14.61
CA SER A 187 -0.08 17.86 13.21
C SER A 187 1.07 16.95 12.75
N SER A 188 2.11 16.82 13.57
CA SER A 188 3.27 15.96 13.27
C SER A 188 2.88 14.48 13.22
N ALA A 189 2.05 14.03 14.17
CA ALA A 189 1.51 12.67 14.17
C ALA A 189 0.67 12.41 12.91
N ALA A 190 -0.24 13.31 12.56
CA ALA A 190 -1.11 13.19 11.38
C ALA A 190 -0.30 13.03 10.08
N ILE A 191 0.76 13.84 9.91
CA ILE A 191 1.63 13.81 8.73
C ILE A 191 2.39 12.49 8.61
N ASN A 192 2.97 12.02 9.73
CA ASN A 192 3.71 10.75 9.73
C ASN A 192 2.78 9.55 9.49
N ILE A 193 1.58 9.56 10.07
CA ILE A 193 0.56 8.52 9.86
C ILE A 193 0.22 8.39 8.37
N LEU A 194 -0.08 9.50 7.71
CA LEU A 194 -0.36 9.53 6.27
C LEU A 194 0.84 9.05 5.47
N THR A 195 2.02 9.59 5.75
CA THR A 195 3.25 9.25 5.04
C THR A 195 3.52 7.76 5.09
N ASN A 196 3.44 7.16 6.28
CA ASN A 196 3.64 5.73 6.48
C ASN A 196 2.60 4.89 5.71
N VAL A 197 1.30 5.23 5.81
CA VAL A 197 0.25 4.49 5.09
C VAL A 197 0.47 4.55 3.58
N TYR A 198 0.71 5.73 3.04
CA TYR A 198 0.88 5.96 1.61
C TYR A 198 2.08 5.20 1.03
N ILE A 199 3.24 5.28 1.70
CA ILE A 199 4.44 4.63 1.18
C ILE A 199 4.37 3.11 1.32
N HIS A 200 3.87 2.59 2.44
CA HIS A 200 3.76 1.16 2.63
C HIS A 200 2.75 0.54 1.66
N ILE A 201 1.64 1.22 1.35
CA ILE A 201 0.68 0.79 0.33
C ILE A 201 1.32 0.83 -1.06
N ALA A 202 1.99 1.91 -1.42
CA ALA A 202 2.61 2.03 -2.75
C ALA A 202 3.65 0.93 -3.01
N ILE A 203 4.58 0.73 -2.07
CA ILE A 203 5.63 -0.27 -2.21
C ILE A 203 5.06 -1.69 -2.02
N GLY A 204 4.11 -1.87 -1.11
CA GLY A 204 3.39 -3.13 -0.95
C GLY A 204 2.64 -3.52 -2.23
N ALA A 205 2.07 -2.57 -2.97
CA ALA A 205 1.43 -2.83 -4.26
C ALA A 205 2.44 -3.34 -5.30
N VAL A 206 3.70 -2.88 -5.27
CA VAL A 206 4.77 -3.43 -6.13
C VAL A 206 4.97 -4.91 -5.81
N ILE A 207 5.17 -5.27 -4.53
CA ILE A 207 5.26 -6.69 -4.12
C ILE A 207 4.03 -7.49 -4.56
N GLY A 208 2.83 -6.92 -4.39
CA GLY A 208 1.57 -7.53 -4.82
C GLY A 208 1.52 -7.81 -6.32
N TYR A 209 1.98 -6.87 -7.14
CA TYR A 209 2.08 -7.06 -8.59
C TYR A 209 3.02 -8.22 -8.95
N PHE A 210 4.22 -8.25 -8.37
CA PHE A 210 5.18 -9.33 -8.64
C PHE A 210 4.64 -10.71 -8.23
N LEU A 211 3.95 -10.81 -7.09
CA LEU A 211 3.27 -12.03 -6.65
C LEU A 211 2.09 -12.42 -7.55
N GLY A 212 1.31 -11.44 -8.00
CA GLY A 212 0.18 -11.63 -8.91
C GLY A 212 0.63 -12.13 -10.29
N GLU A 213 1.67 -11.51 -10.84
CA GLU A 213 2.28 -11.96 -12.10
C GLU A 213 2.89 -13.34 -11.95
N LEU A 214 3.53 -13.65 -10.82
CA LEU A 214 4.07 -14.99 -10.56
C LEU A 214 2.99 -16.07 -10.47
N ALA A 215 1.78 -15.72 -10.02
CA ALA A 215 0.65 -16.67 -9.97
C ALA A 215 0.02 -16.91 -11.35
N ILE A 216 -0.13 -15.85 -12.17
CA ILE A 216 -0.98 -15.88 -13.37
C ILE A 216 -0.16 -15.84 -14.66
N GLY A 217 0.93 -15.09 -14.69
CA GLY A 217 1.70 -14.75 -15.89
C GLY A 217 2.83 -15.72 -16.25
N ASN A 218 3.14 -16.69 -15.39
CA ASN A 218 4.27 -17.63 -15.54
C ASN A 218 5.62 -16.95 -15.91
N PRO A 219 6.06 -15.90 -15.18
CA PRO A 219 7.34 -15.26 -15.43
C PRO A 219 8.51 -16.17 -15.00
N SER A 220 9.73 -15.79 -15.39
CA SER A 220 10.95 -16.49 -14.94
C SER A 220 11.13 -16.44 -13.41
N ALA A 221 11.89 -17.38 -12.84
CA ALA A 221 12.15 -17.43 -11.40
C ALA A 221 12.85 -16.17 -10.85
N VAL A 222 13.58 -15.43 -11.70
CA VAL A 222 14.27 -14.16 -11.34
C VAL A 222 13.29 -13.02 -11.06
N TRP A 223 12.03 -13.15 -11.48
CA TRP A 223 10.99 -12.15 -11.27
C TRP A 223 10.80 -11.81 -9.79
N LEU A 224 10.82 -12.83 -8.93
CA LEU A 224 10.58 -12.66 -7.51
C LEU A 224 11.67 -11.83 -6.78
N PRO A 225 12.97 -12.19 -6.83
CA PRO A 225 14.01 -11.38 -6.21
C PRO A 225 14.08 -9.98 -6.81
N THR A 226 13.76 -9.83 -8.10
CA THR A 226 13.68 -8.50 -8.74
C THR A 226 12.62 -7.63 -8.08
N GLY A 227 11.42 -8.15 -7.82
CA GLY A 227 10.36 -7.41 -7.13
C GLY A 227 10.75 -6.96 -5.74
N LEU A 228 11.42 -7.83 -4.97
CA LEU A 228 11.94 -7.49 -3.64
C LEU A 228 13.02 -6.41 -3.69
N VAL A 229 13.98 -6.50 -4.63
CA VAL A 229 15.03 -5.49 -4.80
C VAL A 229 14.42 -4.15 -5.20
N VAL A 230 13.49 -4.13 -6.16
CA VAL A 230 12.80 -2.90 -6.58
C VAL A 230 12.06 -2.28 -5.40
N ALA A 231 11.30 -3.07 -4.64
CA ALA A 231 10.56 -2.59 -3.48
C ALA A 231 11.49 -2.05 -2.38
N ALA A 232 12.58 -2.76 -2.09
CA ALA A 232 13.60 -2.33 -1.14
C ALA A 232 14.26 -1.01 -1.56
N MET A 233 14.62 -0.87 -2.84
CA MET A 233 15.22 0.36 -3.36
C MET A 233 14.24 1.55 -3.30
N LEU A 234 12.96 1.35 -3.65
CA LEU A 234 11.93 2.38 -3.51
C LEU A 234 11.78 2.84 -2.05
N SER A 235 11.88 1.90 -1.10
CA SER A 235 11.87 2.21 0.33
C SER A 235 13.10 3.04 0.73
N GLY A 236 14.30 2.63 0.31
CA GLY A 236 15.53 3.39 0.57
C GLY A 236 15.51 4.81 0.00
N ILE A 237 15.00 4.96 -1.23
CA ILE A 237 14.78 6.27 -1.87
C ILE A 237 13.84 7.13 -1.01
N HIS A 238 12.72 6.56 -0.55
CA HIS A 238 11.79 7.28 0.31
C HIS A 238 12.45 7.77 1.60
N PHE A 239 13.17 6.92 2.34
CA PHE A 239 13.82 7.31 3.59
C PHE A 239 14.94 8.34 3.38
N ALA A 240 15.70 8.24 2.29
CA ALA A 240 16.72 9.22 1.94
C ALA A 240 16.10 10.61 1.70
N PHE A 241 15.00 10.69 0.94
CA PHE A 241 14.27 11.93 0.73
C PHE A 241 13.61 12.46 2.01
N ARG A 242 13.01 11.58 2.82
CA ARG A 242 12.41 11.96 4.11
C ARG A 242 13.43 12.65 5.00
N GLY A 243 14.64 12.13 5.06
CA GLY A 243 15.67 12.73 5.89
C GLY A 243 16.26 14.03 5.34
N ILE A 244 16.27 14.25 4.02
CA ILE A 244 16.56 15.57 3.44
C ILE A 244 15.46 16.56 3.81
N ALA A 245 14.19 16.15 3.73
CA ALA A 245 13.07 17.01 4.08
C ALA A 245 13.19 17.47 5.55
N ILE A 246 13.55 16.56 6.46
CA ILE A 246 13.80 16.89 7.87
C ILE A 246 14.98 17.87 8.01
N SER A 247 16.13 17.60 7.38
CA SER A 247 17.36 18.40 7.58
C SER A 247 17.34 19.77 6.90
N SER A 248 16.60 19.93 5.80
CA SER A 248 16.54 21.18 5.01
C SER A 248 15.54 22.21 5.54
N GLY A 249 14.83 21.91 6.64
CA GLY A 249 13.75 22.76 7.13
C GLY A 249 12.50 22.73 6.24
N LEU A 250 12.49 21.96 5.14
CA LEU A 250 11.23 21.59 4.46
C LEU A 250 10.31 20.80 5.39
N GLY A 251 10.84 20.18 6.44
CA GLY A 251 10.09 19.61 7.56
C GLY A 251 9.35 20.66 8.42
N SER A 252 9.83 21.92 8.48
CA SER A 252 9.08 23.02 9.09
C SER A 252 7.96 23.56 8.18
N ARG A 253 8.08 23.31 6.86
CA ARG A 253 6.99 23.41 5.86
C ARG A 253 6.40 22.02 5.59
N ALA A 254 5.89 21.39 6.65
CA ALA A 254 5.43 20.00 6.74
C ALA A 254 4.55 19.48 5.57
N ILE A 255 3.98 20.39 4.79
CA ILE A 255 3.19 20.15 3.57
C ILE A 255 4.04 19.64 2.38
N GLY A 256 5.30 20.05 2.23
CA GLY A 256 6.13 19.66 1.08
C GLY A 256 6.40 18.15 1.02
N GLY A 257 6.67 17.54 2.18
CA GLY A 257 6.84 16.09 2.30
C GLY A 257 5.55 15.31 2.01
N LEU A 258 4.39 15.87 2.35
CA LEU A 258 3.08 15.27 2.04
C LEU A 258 2.84 15.19 0.52
N PHE A 259 3.08 16.28 -0.20
CA PHE A 259 2.90 16.27 -1.66
C PHE A 259 3.86 15.29 -2.34
N LEU A 260 5.10 15.19 -1.84
CA LEU A 260 6.06 14.22 -2.35
C LEU A 260 5.57 12.78 -2.17
N VAL A 261 5.12 12.38 -0.97
CA VAL A 261 4.67 11.01 -0.74
C VAL A 261 3.36 10.70 -1.48
N ILE A 262 2.42 11.64 -1.53
CA ILE A 262 1.18 11.49 -2.31
C ILE A 262 1.50 11.32 -3.79
N GLY A 263 2.39 12.15 -4.34
CA GLY A 263 2.82 12.10 -5.73
C GLY A 263 3.52 10.79 -6.08
N ILE A 264 4.48 10.35 -5.26
CA ILE A 264 5.18 9.07 -5.45
C ILE A 264 4.20 7.90 -5.40
N THR A 265 3.29 7.87 -4.41
CA THR A 265 2.27 6.82 -4.31
C THR A 265 1.36 6.83 -5.54
N ALA A 266 0.86 7.99 -5.97
CA ALA A 266 0.02 8.08 -7.16
C ALA A 266 0.75 7.62 -8.43
N ALA A 267 2.02 7.97 -8.59
CA ALA A 267 2.84 7.52 -9.70
C ALA A 267 3.03 6.00 -9.71
N ILE A 268 3.40 5.40 -8.56
CA ILE A 268 3.59 3.95 -8.45
C ILE A 268 2.28 3.21 -8.74
N LEU A 269 1.18 3.60 -8.09
CA LEU A 269 -0.11 2.93 -8.28
C LEU A 269 -0.64 3.12 -9.71
N GLY A 270 -0.47 4.30 -10.31
CA GLY A 270 -0.84 4.55 -11.71
C GLY A 270 -0.05 3.71 -12.69
N ILE A 271 1.27 3.60 -12.51
CA ILE A 271 2.14 2.73 -13.31
C ILE A 271 1.70 1.27 -13.17
N LEU A 272 1.44 0.79 -11.95
CA LEU A 272 1.00 -0.58 -11.72
C LEU A 272 -0.37 -0.86 -12.34
N SER A 273 -1.33 0.07 -12.25
CA SER A 273 -2.64 -0.06 -12.91
C SER A 273 -2.46 -0.24 -14.42
N PHE A 274 -1.67 0.63 -15.04
CA PHE A 274 -1.38 0.57 -16.47
C PHE A 274 -0.69 -0.74 -16.87
N ILE A 275 0.31 -1.19 -16.12
CA ILE A 275 1.04 -2.43 -16.41
C ILE A 275 0.14 -3.65 -16.29
N ILE A 276 -0.70 -3.73 -15.24
CA ILE A 276 -1.62 -4.84 -15.02
C ILE A 276 -2.68 -4.89 -16.12
N GLU A 277 -3.33 -3.76 -16.44
CA GLU A 277 -4.32 -3.68 -17.52
C GLU A 277 -3.71 -4.07 -18.87
N SER A 278 -2.47 -3.64 -19.13
CA SER A 278 -1.75 -4.01 -20.35
C SER A 278 -1.39 -5.49 -20.39
N ALA A 279 -1.04 -6.10 -19.25
CA ALA A 279 -0.72 -7.53 -19.16
C ALA A 279 -1.97 -8.40 -19.32
N ASP A 280 -3.07 -8.02 -18.70
CA ASP A 280 -4.37 -8.70 -18.83
C ASP A 280 -4.88 -8.62 -20.27
N ALA A 281 -4.75 -7.46 -20.93
CA ALA A 281 -5.11 -7.31 -22.34
C ALA A 281 -4.31 -8.24 -23.26
N ARG A 282 -2.97 -8.30 -23.10
CA ARG A 282 -2.13 -9.21 -23.88
C ARG A 282 -2.46 -10.68 -23.64
N MET A 283 -2.87 -11.04 -22.43
CA MET A 283 -3.27 -12.40 -22.09
C MET A 283 -4.61 -12.76 -22.72
N ALA A 284 -5.59 -11.85 -22.70
CA ALA A 284 -6.88 -12.03 -23.36
C ALA A 284 -6.73 -12.23 -24.87
N ASP A 285 -5.88 -11.42 -25.52
CA ASP A 285 -5.60 -11.53 -26.96
C ASP A 285 -4.98 -12.90 -27.31
N LYS A 286 -4.04 -13.40 -26.48
CA LYS A 286 -3.44 -14.73 -26.66
C LYS A 286 -4.43 -15.88 -26.49
N LEU A 287 -5.43 -15.71 -25.65
CA LEU A 287 -6.48 -16.69 -25.39
C LEU A 287 -7.66 -16.59 -26.38
N GLY A 288 -7.63 -15.61 -27.29
CA GLY A 288 -8.72 -15.37 -28.24
C GLY A 288 -10.00 -14.84 -27.60
N VAL A 289 -9.94 -14.36 -26.35
CA VAL A 289 -11.10 -13.83 -25.62
C VAL A 289 -11.22 -12.33 -25.94
N ARG A 290 -12.23 -11.93 -26.72
CA ARG A 290 -12.53 -10.50 -26.97
C ARG A 290 -12.97 -9.83 -25.66
N ARG A 291 -12.46 -8.61 -25.42
CA ARG A 291 -12.70 -7.84 -24.18
C ARG A 291 -14.19 -7.70 -23.84
N ILE A 292 -14.50 -7.89 -22.57
CA ILE A 292 -15.60 -7.22 -21.88
C ILE A 292 -14.99 -5.95 -21.24
N ARG A 293 -15.52 -4.77 -21.55
CA ARG A 293 -14.99 -3.46 -21.13
C ARG A 293 -15.40 -3.08 -19.71
#